data_AF-A0A0D3L922-F1
#
_entry.id   AF-A0A0D3L922-F1
#
_cell.length_a   1.000
_cell.length_b   1.000
_cell.length_c   1.000
_cell.angle_alpha   90.00
_cell.angle_beta   90.00
_cell.angle_gamma   90.00
#
_symmetry.space_group_name_H-M   'P 1'
#
loop_
_entity.id
_entity.type
_entity.pdbx_description
1 polymer ?
#
loop_
_entity_poly.entity_id
_entity_poly.type
_entity_poly.pdbx_seq_one_letter_code
_entity_poly.pdbx_strand_id
1 'polypeptide(L)'
;MTKHTTHHENETLFWAKAASVLGLPQLKMHRSRVPYSNTLALKALNSFCVENNLGELKQESLNRKTIFEMYLSLIVQNGPLFLEKSPHHLFNQSNLDLISEFKEKYQDKINFKILGLVRHPLSVIYSGWDRWKHDCSEFEQEWLISNTNLLKNKEALDLEIIRYEDLVSENAASLKDKLALEPVSSKFEFKSGSLEKWKSDKNFAHQLSKETMDLAKKFGYTDFETSEETLTWKLKSWSTYAGVEMKRLLRASAVYLMLS
;
A
#
# COMPACT_ATOMS: atom_id res chain seq x y z
N MET A 1 -14.56 -3.59 -7.95
CA MET A 1 -14.28 -4.14 -6.60
C MET A 1 -15.05 -5.44 -6.45
N THR A 2 -14.50 -6.42 -5.73
CA THR A 2 -15.13 -7.73 -5.53
C THR A 2 -16.27 -7.66 -4.50
N LYS A 3 -17.16 -8.67 -4.49
CA LYS A 3 -18.33 -8.73 -3.58
C LYS A 3 -17.94 -8.95 -2.12
N HIS A 4 -16.80 -9.61 -1.88
CA HIS A 4 -16.29 -9.89 -0.54
C HIS A 4 -14.81 -9.49 -0.42
N THR A 5 -14.52 -8.61 0.54
CA THR A 5 -13.17 -8.20 0.96
C THR A 5 -13.11 -8.21 2.49
N THR A 6 -12.22 -9.01 3.06
CA THR A 6 -12.14 -9.24 4.52
C THR A 6 -11.31 -8.22 5.28
N HIS A 7 -10.56 -7.35 4.61
CA HIS A 7 -9.81 -6.28 5.25
C HIS A 7 -10.70 -5.07 5.51
N HIS A 8 -10.52 -4.45 6.68
CA HIS A 8 -11.23 -3.24 7.14
C HIS A 8 -11.13 -2.02 6.18
N GLU A 9 -10.42 -2.16 5.05
CA GLU A 9 -10.21 -1.13 4.02
C GLU A 9 -10.56 -1.59 2.59
N ASN A 10 -11.29 -2.70 2.42
CA ASN A 10 -11.63 -3.31 1.12
C ASN A 10 -10.41 -3.75 0.28
N GLU A 11 -9.26 -4.00 0.90
CA GLU A 11 -8.07 -4.50 0.19
C GLU A 11 -8.08 -6.02 0.07
N THR A 12 -7.82 -6.54 -1.13
CA THR A 12 -7.72 -8.01 -1.33
C THR A 12 -6.36 -8.54 -0.90
N LEU A 13 -5.31 -7.71 -0.96
CA LEU A 13 -3.90 -8.11 -0.87
C LEU A 13 -3.54 -9.25 -1.84
N PHE A 14 -4.23 -9.34 -2.98
CA PHE A 14 -4.13 -10.48 -3.89
C PHE A 14 -2.70 -10.73 -4.32
N TRP A 15 -2.00 -9.71 -4.82
CA TRP A 15 -0.63 -9.85 -5.32
C TRP A 15 0.40 -10.19 -4.23
N ALA A 16 0.24 -9.64 -3.02
CA ALA A 16 1.09 -9.99 -1.89
C ALA A 16 0.90 -11.45 -1.44
N LYS A 17 -0.35 -11.93 -1.42
CA LYS A 17 -0.64 -13.34 -1.14
C LYS A 17 -0.11 -14.22 -2.28
N ALA A 18 -0.30 -13.84 -3.54
CA ALA A 18 0.20 -14.56 -4.70
C ALA A 18 1.73 -14.73 -4.65
N ALA A 19 2.45 -13.65 -4.35
CA ALA A 19 3.90 -13.68 -4.13
C ALA A 19 4.26 -14.67 -3.01
N SER A 20 3.54 -14.67 -1.88
CA SER A 20 3.76 -15.63 -0.78
C SER A 20 3.54 -17.08 -1.20
N VAL A 21 2.48 -17.38 -1.96
CA VAL A 21 2.22 -18.78 -2.36
C VAL A 21 3.18 -19.27 -3.44
N LEU A 22 3.65 -18.36 -4.30
CA LEU A 22 4.69 -18.66 -5.29
C LEU A 22 6.11 -18.71 -4.68
N GLY A 23 6.26 -18.44 -3.38
CA GLY A 23 7.56 -18.43 -2.70
C GLY A 23 8.47 -17.30 -3.16
N LEU A 24 7.91 -16.19 -3.66
CA LEU A 24 8.69 -15.05 -4.12
C LEU A 24 9.21 -14.19 -2.95
N PRO A 25 10.38 -13.54 -3.10
CA PRO A 25 10.96 -12.72 -2.04
C PRO A 25 10.04 -11.57 -1.63
N GLN A 26 9.87 -11.36 -0.34
CA GLN A 26 9.11 -10.24 0.21
C GLN A 26 9.77 -9.73 1.49
N LEU A 27 9.84 -8.41 1.61
CA LEU A 27 10.26 -7.73 2.82
C LEU A 27 9.11 -7.66 3.83
N LYS A 28 9.47 -7.70 5.11
CA LYS A 28 8.52 -7.47 6.20
C LYS A 28 8.17 -5.98 6.27
N MET A 29 6.89 -5.68 6.15
CA MET A 29 6.35 -4.33 6.34
C MET A 29 5.97 -4.15 7.83
N HIS A 30 6.41 -3.05 8.44
CA HIS A 30 6.08 -2.57 9.77
C HIS A 30 4.58 -2.65 10.01
N ARG A 31 4.20 -3.36 11.09
CA ARG A 31 2.81 -3.56 11.53
C ARG A 31 1.85 -4.14 10.49
N SER A 32 2.34 -4.61 9.35
CA SER A 32 1.55 -5.38 8.39
C SER A 32 1.60 -6.87 8.74
N ARG A 33 0.60 -7.62 8.27
CA ARG A 33 0.63 -9.09 8.28
C ARG A 33 1.46 -9.67 7.13
N VAL A 34 1.75 -8.88 6.11
CA VAL A 34 2.60 -9.26 4.97
C VAL A 34 4.08 -9.29 5.42
N PRO A 35 4.91 -10.21 4.91
CA PRO A 35 4.53 -11.36 4.09
C PRO A 35 3.81 -12.42 4.92
N TYR A 36 2.86 -13.08 4.27
CA TYR A 36 2.22 -14.26 4.82
C TYR A 36 3.14 -15.48 4.61
N SER A 37 3.06 -16.46 5.50
CA SER A 37 3.60 -17.79 5.20
C SER A 37 2.86 -18.39 3.99
N ASN A 38 3.51 -19.30 3.28
CA ASN A 38 2.95 -19.95 2.10
C ASN A 38 1.57 -20.57 2.39
N THR A 39 1.45 -21.34 3.48
CA THR A 39 0.22 -21.99 3.92
C THR A 39 -0.90 -20.99 4.25
N LEU A 40 -0.58 -19.91 4.97
CA LEU A 40 -1.58 -18.88 5.31
C LEU A 40 -2.04 -18.11 4.08
N ALA A 41 -1.11 -17.79 3.17
CA ALA A 41 -1.43 -17.13 1.91
C ALA A 41 -2.33 -18.00 1.02
N LEU A 42 -2.03 -19.31 0.92
CA LEU A 42 -2.84 -20.25 0.16
C LEU A 42 -4.24 -20.37 0.74
N LYS A 43 -4.36 -20.55 2.06
CA LYS A 43 -5.66 -20.59 2.73
C LYS A 43 -6.46 -19.31 2.47
N ALA A 44 -5.82 -18.15 2.62
CA ALA A 44 -6.49 -16.87 2.43
C ALA A 44 -6.90 -16.61 0.97
N LEU A 45 -6.07 -16.98 -0.01
CA LEU A 45 -6.43 -16.89 -1.43
C LEU A 45 -7.54 -17.87 -1.77
N ASN A 46 -7.48 -19.12 -1.29
CA ASN A 46 -8.52 -20.10 -1.54
C ASN A 46 -9.89 -19.63 -1.00
N SER A 47 -9.94 -19.19 0.26
CA SER A 47 -11.16 -18.62 0.85
C SER A 47 -11.70 -17.46 0.01
N PHE A 48 -10.84 -16.53 -0.39
CA PHE A 48 -11.24 -15.41 -1.26
C PHE A 48 -11.81 -15.87 -2.61
N CYS A 49 -11.28 -16.95 -3.19
CA CYS A 49 -11.75 -17.46 -4.48
C CYS A 49 -13.11 -18.17 -4.35
N VAL A 50 -13.27 -18.99 -3.32
CA VAL A 50 -14.54 -19.65 -3.00
C VAL A 50 -15.63 -18.61 -2.72
N GLU A 51 -15.33 -17.61 -1.88
CA GLU A 51 -16.25 -16.51 -1.56
C GLU A 51 -16.67 -15.70 -2.78
N ASN A 52 -15.84 -15.63 -3.83
CA ASN A 52 -16.16 -14.93 -5.08
C ASN A 52 -16.64 -15.86 -6.21
N ASN A 53 -16.95 -17.13 -5.92
CA ASN A 53 -17.43 -18.14 -6.89
C ASN A 53 -16.44 -18.42 -8.04
N LEU A 54 -15.14 -18.40 -7.77
CA LEU A 54 -14.09 -18.74 -8.74
C LEU A 54 -13.68 -20.22 -8.70
N GLY A 55 -14.26 -20.99 -7.78
CA GLY A 55 -13.84 -22.35 -7.47
C GLY A 55 -12.73 -22.43 -6.43
N GLU A 56 -12.34 -23.66 -6.11
CA GLU A 56 -11.30 -23.95 -5.12
C GLU A 56 -9.90 -23.95 -5.73
N LEU A 57 -8.97 -23.33 -5.02
CA LEU A 57 -7.54 -23.45 -5.25
C LEU A 57 -7.00 -24.73 -4.65
N LYS A 58 -6.52 -25.63 -5.50
CA LYS A 58 -5.75 -26.80 -5.08
C LYS A 58 -4.26 -26.49 -5.09
N GLN A 59 -3.54 -26.91 -4.06
CA GLN A 59 -2.10 -26.65 -3.92
C GLN A 59 -1.30 -27.24 -5.10
N GLU A 60 -1.67 -28.44 -5.54
CA GLU A 60 -1.00 -29.18 -6.62
C GLU A 60 -1.07 -28.48 -7.98
N SER A 61 -2.08 -27.63 -8.20
CA SER A 61 -2.25 -26.89 -9.45
C SER A 61 -1.78 -25.44 -9.36
N LEU A 62 -1.22 -25.03 -8.22
CA LEU A 62 -0.90 -23.62 -8.00
C LEU A 62 0.44 -23.24 -8.62
N ASN A 63 0.36 -22.45 -9.68
CA ASN A 63 1.49 -21.84 -10.36
C ASN A 63 1.08 -20.44 -10.87
N ARG A 64 2.01 -19.73 -11.51
CA ARG A 64 1.76 -18.38 -12.06
C ARG A 64 0.55 -18.35 -13.00
N LYS A 65 0.43 -19.35 -13.89
CA LYS A 65 -0.68 -19.43 -14.85
C LYS A 65 -2.02 -19.51 -14.14
N THR A 66 -2.16 -20.41 -13.16
CA THR A 66 -3.41 -20.57 -12.40
C THR A 66 -3.78 -19.28 -11.66
N ILE A 67 -2.84 -18.65 -10.96
CA ILE A 67 -3.07 -17.39 -10.24
C ILE A 67 -3.56 -16.29 -11.19
N PHE A 68 -2.93 -16.18 -12.36
CA PHE A 68 -3.29 -15.21 -13.38
C PHE A 68 -4.68 -15.48 -13.98
N GLU A 69 -5.00 -16.72 -14.31
CA GLU A 69 -6.31 -17.09 -14.85
C GLU A 69 -7.44 -16.78 -13.85
N MET A 70 -7.18 -16.94 -12.55
CA MET A 70 -8.14 -16.56 -11.53
C MET A 70 -8.32 -15.04 -11.42
N TYR A 71 -7.23 -14.28 -11.45
CA TYR A 71 -7.32 -12.82 -11.40
C TYR A 71 -8.04 -12.27 -12.64
N LEU A 72 -7.80 -12.86 -13.81
CA LEU A 72 -8.57 -12.57 -15.02
C LEU A 72 -10.06 -12.90 -14.82
N SER A 73 -10.38 -14.04 -14.21
CA SER A 73 -11.77 -14.44 -13.94
C SER A 73 -12.48 -13.43 -13.02
N LEU A 74 -11.78 -12.90 -12.01
CA LEU A 74 -12.28 -11.82 -11.16
C LEU A 74 -12.59 -10.56 -11.95
N ILE A 75 -11.68 -10.15 -12.83
CA ILE A 75 -11.86 -8.96 -13.67
C ILE A 75 -13.09 -9.13 -14.58
N VAL A 76 -13.20 -10.29 -15.26
CA VAL A 76 -14.32 -10.58 -16.17
C VAL A 76 -15.65 -10.59 -15.42
N GLN A 77 -15.72 -11.24 -14.26
CA GLN A 77 -16.93 -11.33 -13.45
C GLN A 77 -17.40 -9.97 -12.92
N ASN A 78 -16.48 -9.05 -12.67
CA ASN A 78 -16.75 -7.73 -12.10
C ASN A 78 -16.60 -6.58 -13.12
N GLY A 79 -16.59 -6.92 -14.41
CA GLY A 79 -16.60 -5.94 -15.50
C GLY A 79 -17.88 -5.09 -15.50
N PRO A 80 -17.94 -4.01 -16.29
CA PRO A 80 -16.96 -3.61 -17.31
C PRO A 80 -15.73 -2.87 -16.75
N LEU A 81 -15.74 -2.46 -15.48
CA LEU A 81 -14.63 -1.78 -14.83
C LEU A 81 -14.26 -2.50 -13.53
N PHE A 82 -13.04 -3.01 -13.47
CA PHE A 82 -12.47 -3.58 -12.25
C PHE A 82 -11.45 -2.61 -11.64
N LEU A 83 -11.65 -2.28 -10.37
CA LEU A 83 -10.76 -1.42 -9.58
C LEU A 83 -10.15 -2.23 -8.45
N GLU A 84 -8.82 -2.22 -8.38
CA GLU A 84 -8.01 -2.82 -7.33
C GLU A 84 -7.08 -1.75 -6.74
N LYS A 85 -7.08 -1.62 -5.41
CA LYS A 85 -6.22 -0.68 -4.68
C LYS A 85 -5.52 -1.43 -3.55
N SER A 86 -4.20 -1.25 -3.46
CA SER A 86 -3.45 -1.61 -2.26
C SER A 86 -2.12 -0.85 -2.19
N PRO A 87 -1.78 -0.21 -1.05
CA PRO A 87 -0.45 0.35 -0.82
C PRO A 87 0.62 -0.76 -0.75
N HIS A 88 0.24 -1.99 -0.41
CA HIS A 88 1.16 -3.13 -0.28
C HIS A 88 1.74 -3.59 -1.62
N HIS A 89 1.12 -3.25 -2.75
CA HIS A 89 1.66 -3.59 -4.08
C HIS A 89 3.03 -2.95 -4.30
N LEU A 90 3.19 -1.67 -3.92
CA LEU A 90 4.41 -0.92 -4.17
C LEU A 90 5.58 -1.33 -3.27
N PHE A 91 5.30 -1.85 -2.07
CA PHE A 91 6.36 -2.14 -1.10
C PHE A 91 7.29 -3.28 -1.54
N ASN A 92 6.75 -4.32 -2.20
CA ASN A 92 7.52 -5.48 -2.62
C ASN A 92 7.65 -5.55 -4.14
N GLN A 93 8.88 -5.60 -4.66
CA GLN A 93 9.16 -5.74 -6.10
C GLN A 93 8.47 -6.98 -6.70
N SER A 94 8.45 -8.11 -5.99
CA SER A 94 7.76 -9.34 -6.44
C SER A 94 6.27 -9.12 -6.76
N ASN A 95 5.60 -8.20 -6.07
CA ASN A 95 4.20 -7.87 -6.36
C ASN A 95 4.10 -7.12 -7.69
N LEU A 96 5.00 -6.16 -7.92
CA LEU A 96 5.06 -5.37 -9.16
C LEU A 96 5.46 -6.22 -10.36
N ASP A 97 6.38 -7.16 -10.18
CA ASP A 97 6.78 -8.10 -11.22
C ASP A 97 5.59 -8.97 -11.66
N LEU A 98 4.81 -9.49 -10.71
CA LEU A 98 3.60 -10.25 -11.00
C LEU A 98 2.53 -9.41 -11.71
N ILE A 99 2.34 -8.15 -11.28
CA ILE A 99 1.40 -7.22 -11.94
C ILE A 99 1.85 -6.93 -13.37
N SER A 100 3.15 -6.69 -13.58
CA SER A 100 3.74 -6.42 -14.90
C SER A 100 3.57 -7.61 -15.83
N GLU A 101 3.90 -8.82 -15.36
CA GLU A 101 3.75 -10.06 -16.12
C GLU A 101 2.26 -10.33 -16.46
N PHE A 102 1.35 -10.08 -15.52
CA PHE A 102 -0.08 -10.20 -15.77
C PHE A 102 -0.56 -9.20 -16.83
N LYS A 103 -0.13 -7.94 -16.74
CA LYS A 103 -0.45 -6.89 -17.70
C LYS A 103 0.01 -7.29 -19.10
N GLU A 104 1.29 -7.63 -19.24
CA GLU A 104 1.88 -8.04 -20.53
C GLU A 104 1.12 -9.23 -21.15
N LYS A 105 0.79 -10.22 -20.33
CA LYS A 105 0.09 -11.42 -20.79
C LYS A 105 -1.34 -11.18 -21.28
N TYR A 106 -2.04 -10.19 -20.73
CA TYR A 106 -3.46 -9.96 -21.02
C TYR A 106 -3.79 -8.57 -21.56
N GLN A 107 -2.80 -7.80 -22.00
CA GLN A 107 -3.00 -6.47 -22.59
C GLN A 107 -3.94 -6.48 -23.81
N ASP A 108 -3.99 -7.58 -24.57
CA ASP A 108 -4.91 -7.74 -25.70
C ASP A 108 -6.36 -8.01 -25.28
N LYS A 109 -6.60 -8.31 -23.99
CA LYS A 109 -7.93 -8.66 -23.45
C LYS A 109 -8.46 -7.61 -22.47
N ILE A 110 -7.56 -6.90 -21.79
CA ILE A 110 -7.88 -5.94 -20.75
C ILE A 110 -7.16 -4.63 -21.08
N ASN A 111 -7.91 -3.53 -21.08
CA ASN A 111 -7.34 -2.20 -21.08
C ASN A 111 -6.88 -1.84 -19.66
N PHE A 112 -5.57 -1.81 -19.43
CA PHE A 112 -5.00 -1.51 -18.12
C PHE A 112 -4.73 -0.02 -17.97
N LYS A 113 -5.22 0.56 -16.87
CA LYS A 113 -4.79 1.89 -16.39
C LYS A 113 -4.20 1.73 -14.99
N ILE A 114 -2.92 2.06 -14.83
CA ILE A 114 -2.21 1.94 -13.55
C ILE A 114 -1.86 3.35 -13.05
N LEU A 115 -2.39 3.69 -11.88
CA LEU A 115 -2.15 4.97 -11.22
C LEU A 115 -1.29 4.76 -9.97
N GLY A 116 -0.18 5.49 -9.87
CA GLY A 116 0.61 5.57 -8.66
C GLY A 116 0.33 6.85 -7.90
N LEU A 117 -0.23 6.72 -6.71
CA LEU A 117 -0.48 7.85 -5.82
C LEU A 117 0.73 8.07 -4.91
N VAL A 118 1.30 9.27 -4.97
CA VAL A 118 2.35 9.72 -4.06
C VAL A 118 1.82 10.86 -3.21
N ARG A 119 2.28 10.95 -1.96
CA ARG A 119 1.95 12.02 -1.02
C ARG A 119 3.22 12.49 -0.34
N HIS A 120 3.26 13.75 0.09
CA HIS A 120 4.38 14.30 0.83
C HIS A 120 4.81 13.37 2.00
N PRO A 121 6.10 13.01 2.11
CA PRO A 121 6.57 12.03 3.10
C PRO A 121 6.19 12.39 4.54
N LEU A 122 6.40 13.66 4.95
CA LEU A 122 6.01 14.12 6.30
C LEU A 122 4.52 14.02 6.55
N SER A 123 3.67 14.19 5.53
CA SER A 123 2.23 14.03 5.69
C SER A 123 1.83 12.58 5.91
N VAL A 124 2.49 11.65 5.21
CA VAL A 124 2.29 10.22 5.39
C VAL A 124 2.76 9.79 6.78
N ILE A 125 3.99 10.14 7.14
CA ILE A 125 4.62 9.77 8.42
C ILE A 125 3.81 10.34 9.59
N TYR A 126 3.47 11.63 9.54
CA TYR A 126 2.63 12.27 10.54
C TYR A 126 1.28 11.57 10.69
N SER A 127 0.60 11.27 9.58
CA SER A 127 -0.70 10.58 9.64
C SER A 127 -0.58 9.20 10.28
N GLY A 128 0.52 8.47 10.01
CA GLY A 128 0.77 7.17 10.60
C GLY A 128 1.09 7.22 12.09
N TRP A 129 1.93 8.18 12.46
CA TRP A 129 2.27 8.45 13.85
C TRP A 129 1.06 8.93 14.65
N ASP A 130 0.30 9.91 14.18
CA ASP A 130 -0.80 10.49 14.94
C ASP A 130 -1.91 9.45 15.19
N ARG A 131 -2.36 8.76 14.14
CA ARG A 131 -3.52 7.85 14.22
C ARG A 131 -3.18 6.50 14.82
N TRP A 132 -2.07 5.90 14.39
CA TRP A 132 -1.74 4.52 14.72
C TRP A 132 -0.49 4.39 15.58
N LYS A 133 0.15 5.51 15.94
CA LYS A 133 1.36 5.54 16.76
C LYS A 133 2.46 4.71 16.11
N HIS A 134 2.57 4.75 14.78
CA HIS A 134 3.65 4.11 14.03
C HIS A 134 5.00 4.71 14.44
N ASP A 135 6.04 3.88 14.38
CA ASP A 135 7.40 4.39 14.47
C ASP A 135 7.69 5.23 13.21
N CYS A 136 8.16 6.47 13.39
CA CYS A 136 8.34 7.39 12.28
C CYS A 136 9.50 6.97 11.36
N SER A 137 10.58 6.43 11.93
CA SER A 137 11.74 5.97 11.18
C SER A 137 11.43 4.72 10.36
N GLU A 138 10.74 3.74 10.97
CA GLU A 138 10.31 2.55 10.22
C GLU A 138 9.32 2.92 9.12
N PHE A 139 8.37 3.82 9.40
CA PHE A 139 7.38 4.22 8.41
C PHE A 139 7.96 5.12 7.30
N GLU A 140 8.99 5.91 7.60
CA GLU A 140 9.78 6.59 6.58
C GLU A 140 10.46 5.60 5.63
N GLN A 141 11.09 4.54 6.17
CA GLN A 141 11.73 3.52 5.34
C GLN A 141 10.73 2.83 4.42
N GLU A 142 9.50 2.58 4.88
CA GLU A 142 8.45 2.07 4.02
C GLU A 142 8.07 3.01 2.90
N TRP A 143 7.90 4.30 3.22
CA TRP A 143 7.65 5.31 2.21
C TRP A 143 8.78 5.35 1.18
N LEU A 144 10.04 5.31 1.63
CA LEU A 144 11.21 5.32 0.77
C LEU A 144 11.24 4.11 -0.17
N ILE A 145 11.03 2.89 0.35
CA ILE A 145 11.01 1.65 -0.43
C ILE A 145 9.88 1.68 -1.46
N SER A 146 8.64 1.95 -1.02
CA SER A 146 7.47 1.96 -1.90
C SER A 146 7.61 2.97 -3.03
N ASN A 147 8.10 4.18 -2.74
CA ASN A 147 8.22 5.23 -3.75
C ASN A 147 9.47 5.08 -4.63
N THR A 148 10.51 4.42 -4.15
CA THR A 148 11.64 3.99 -4.99
C THR A 148 11.16 2.96 -6.02
N ASN A 149 10.41 1.96 -5.57
CA ASN A 149 9.80 0.97 -6.45
C ASN A 149 8.82 1.62 -7.44
N LEU A 150 8.04 2.60 -7.00
CA LEU A 150 7.13 3.36 -7.86
C LEU A 150 7.87 4.00 -9.05
N LEU A 151 8.96 4.72 -8.79
CA LEU A 151 9.75 5.35 -9.86
C LEU A 151 10.44 4.32 -10.75
N LYS A 152 11.05 3.29 -10.14
CA LYS A 152 11.77 2.24 -10.88
C LYS A 152 10.86 1.51 -11.88
N ASN A 153 9.60 1.28 -11.50
CA ASN A 153 8.65 0.51 -12.31
C ASN A 153 7.73 1.40 -13.16
N LYS A 154 7.99 2.72 -13.25
CA LYS A 154 7.12 3.66 -13.96
C LYS A 154 6.92 3.25 -15.43
N GLU A 155 8.02 2.97 -16.14
CA GLU A 155 7.98 2.63 -17.57
C GLU A 155 7.41 1.23 -17.81
N ALA A 156 7.90 0.22 -17.09
CA ALA A 156 7.45 -1.16 -17.23
C ALA A 156 5.93 -1.32 -17.03
N LEU A 157 5.37 -0.57 -16.07
CA LEU A 157 3.95 -0.61 -15.78
C LEU A 157 3.11 0.38 -16.60
N ASP A 158 3.72 1.24 -17.42
CA ASP A 158 3.05 2.41 -18.02
C ASP A 158 2.25 3.18 -16.96
N LEU A 159 2.93 3.51 -15.87
CA LEU A 159 2.32 4.04 -14.67
C LEU A 159 2.22 5.56 -14.76
N GLU A 160 1.04 6.08 -14.45
CA GLU A 160 0.80 7.50 -14.29
C GLU A 160 0.91 7.89 -12.81
N ILE A 161 1.87 8.75 -12.48
CA ILE A 161 2.11 9.20 -11.10
C ILE A 161 1.27 10.45 -10.84
N ILE A 162 0.56 10.45 -9.71
CA ILE A 162 -0.28 11.57 -9.29
C ILE A 162 0.03 11.93 -7.85
N ARG A 163 0.23 13.23 -7.58
CA ARG A 163 0.39 13.73 -6.21
C ARG A 163 -0.98 13.87 -5.56
N TYR A 164 -1.08 13.43 -4.31
CA TYR A 164 -2.30 13.55 -3.53
C TYR A 164 -2.71 15.01 -3.33
N GLU A 165 -1.73 15.90 -3.19
CA GLU A 165 -1.90 17.34 -3.02
C GLU A 165 -2.57 17.97 -4.25
N ASP A 166 -2.19 17.55 -5.46
CA ASP A 166 -2.81 18.00 -6.71
C ASP A 166 -4.25 17.48 -6.83
N LEU A 167 -4.49 16.22 -6.44
CA LEU A 167 -5.84 15.66 -6.41
C LEU A 167 -6.77 16.42 -5.47
N VAL A 168 -6.24 16.83 -4.31
CA VAL A 168 -7.02 17.59 -3.33
C VAL A 168 -7.26 19.02 -3.79
N SER A 169 -6.25 19.69 -4.37
CA SER A 169 -6.36 21.09 -4.81
C SER A 169 -7.31 21.25 -6.00
N GLU A 170 -7.31 20.30 -6.93
CA GLU A 170 -8.17 20.29 -8.12
C GLU A 170 -9.50 19.55 -7.87
N ASN A 171 -9.75 19.09 -6.65
CA ASN A 171 -10.90 18.26 -6.28
C ASN A 171 -11.14 17.07 -7.23
N ALA A 172 -10.07 16.34 -7.58
CA ALA A 172 -10.05 15.24 -8.56
C ALA A 172 -10.49 15.59 -9.98
N ALA A 173 -10.56 16.87 -10.37
CA ALA A 173 -10.91 17.23 -11.75
C ALA A 173 -10.02 16.52 -12.78
N SER A 174 -8.71 16.43 -12.51
CA SER A 174 -7.77 15.71 -13.38
C SER A 174 -7.97 14.19 -13.45
N LEU A 175 -8.64 13.56 -12.48
CA LEU A 175 -8.93 12.11 -12.57
C LEU A 175 -9.93 11.79 -13.66
N LYS A 176 -10.86 12.70 -13.96
CA LYS A 176 -11.86 12.50 -15.02
C LYS A 176 -11.17 12.21 -16.35
N ASP A 177 -10.25 13.07 -16.74
CA ASP A 177 -9.53 12.96 -18.01
C ASP A 177 -8.57 11.77 -18.01
N LYS A 178 -7.87 11.53 -16.89
CA LYS A 178 -6.91 10.43 -16.75
C LYS A 178 -7.55 9.05 -16.79
N LEU A 179 -8.73 8.91 -16.20
CA LEU A 179 -9.48 7.66 -16.16
C LEU A 179 -10.43 7.50 -17.34
N ALA A 180 -10.72 8.58 -18.09
CA ALA A 180 -11.78 8.64 -19.10
C ALA A 180 -13.13 8.16 -18.53
N LEU A 181 -13.44 8.54 -17.29
CA LEU A 181 -14.67 8.17 -16.58
C LEU A 181 -15.40 9.41 -16.10
N GLU A 182 -16.72 9.43 -16.28
CA GLU A 182 -17.57 10.47 -15.70
C GLU A 182 -17.76 10.23 -14.19
N PRO A 183 -17.70 11.30 -13.37
CA PRO A 183 -17.94 11.17 -11.95
C PRO A 183 -19.39 10.78 -11.68
N VAL A 184 -19.59 9.80 -10.80
CA VAL A 184 -20.92 9.31 -10.39
C VAL A 184 -21.70 10.38 -9.60
N SER A 185 -20.99 11.35 -9.01
CA SER A 185 -21.57 12.47 -8.28
C SER A 185 -20.64 13.66 -8.30
N SER A 186 -21.21 14.86 -8.47
CA SER A 186 -20.51 16.14 -8.31
C SER A 186 -20.38 16.59 -6.85
N LYS A 187 -20.99 15.86 -5.89
CA LYS A 187 -21.02 16.22 -4.46
C LYS A 187 -19.82 15.72 -3.65
N PHE A 188 -18.77 15.23 -4.32
CA PHE A 188 -17.57 14.78 -3.63
C PHE A 188 -16.59 15.95 -3.47
N GLU A 189 -16.11 16.16 -2.24
CA GLU A 189 -15.09 17.15 -1.93
C GLU A 189 -13.97 16.53 -1.10
N PHE A 190 -12.71 16.75 -1.51
CA PHE A 190 -11.57 16.38 -0.68
C PHE A 190 -11.44 17.28 0.54
N LYS A 191 -11.13 16.67 1.68
CA LYS A 191 -10.79 17.40 2.91
C LYS A 191 -9.34 17.88 2.84
N SER A 192 -9.13 19.14 2.49
CA SER A 192 -7.80 19.77 2.39
C SER A 192 -7.08 19.97 3.72
N GLY A 193 -7.83 20.10 4.82
CA GLY A 193 -7.27 20.38 6.15
C GLY A 193 -6.35 19.30 6.75
N SER A 194 -6.08 18.21 6.03
CA SER A 194 -5.14 17.15 6.45
C SER A 194 -3.78 17.19 5.77
N LEU A 195 -3.58 18.05 4.76
CA LEU A 195 -2.34 18.09 3.98
C LEU A 195 -1.14 18.56 4.80
N GLU A 196 -1.28 19.63 5.57
CA GLU A 196 -0.13 20.29 6.21
C GLU A 196 -0.17 20.26 7.73
N LYS A 197 -0.99 19.38 8.34
CA LYS A 197 -1.13 19.29 9.81
C LYS A 197 0.21 19.12 10.53
N TRP A 198 1.12 18.38 9.90
CA TRP A 198 2.47 18.11 10.39
C TRP A 198 3.29 19.40 10.62
N LYS A 199 3.03 20.49 9.89
CA LYS A 199 3.70 21.79 10.06
C LYS A 199 3.31 22.49 11.37
N SER A 200 2.06 22.31 11.77
CA SER A 200 1.46 23.04 12.91
C SER A 200 1.54 22.29 14.25
N ASP A 201 1.85 20.99 14.22
CA ASP A 201 1.88 20.17 15.43
C ASP A 201 3.24 20.21 16.12
N LYS A 202 3.32 20.98 17.22
CA LYS A 202 4.54 21.11 18.05
C LYS A 202 5.01 19.80 18.69
N ASN A 203 4.17 18.77 18.66
CA ASN A 203 4.52 17.44 19.15
C ASN A 203 5.07 16.52 18.07
N PHE A 204 5.28 17.02 16.85
CA PHE A 204 5.85 16.27 15.74
C PHE A 204 7.07 17.01 15.19
N ALA A 205 8.24 16.39 15.33
CA ALA A 205 9.52 16.94 14.91
C ALA A 205 10.41 15.87 14.24
N HIS A 206 9.77 14.92 13.52
CA HIS A 206 10.50 13.90 12.77
C HIS A 206 11.28 14.54 11.62
N GLN A 207 12.59 14.32 11.59
CA GLN A 207 13.45 14.80 10.51
C GLN A 207 13.62 13.69 9.48
N LEU A 208 13.37 14.00 8.21
CA LEU A 208 13.56 13.04 7.13
C LEU A 208 15.06 12.79 6.89
N SER A 209 15.39 11.56 6.52
CA SER A 209 16.68 11.22 5.95
C SER A 209 16.91 11.94 4.62
N LYS A 210 18.18 12.08 4.24
CA LYS A 210 18.58 12.72 2.99
C LYS A 210 18.05 11.95 1.77
N GLU A 211 18.08 10.63 1.85
CA GLU A 211 17.58 9.71 0.84
C GLU A 211 16.09 9.92 0.57
N THR A 212 15.29 10.07 1.63
CA THR A 212 13.85 10.36 1.52
C THR A 212 13.61 11.73 0.91
N MET A 213 14.35 12.76 1.35
CA MET A 213 14.22 14.10 0.77
C MET A 213 14.59 14.13 -0.72
N ASP A 214 15.70 13.47 -1.10
CA ASP A 214 16.16 13.43 -2.48
C ASP A 214 15.21 12.63 -3.38
N LEU A 215 14.58 11.56 -2.87
CA LEU A 215 13.50 10.88 -3.57
C LEU A 215 12.25 11.76 -3.69
N ALA A 216 11.83 12.43 -2.62
CA ALA A 216 10.66 13.30 -2.61
C ALA A 216 10.78 14.47 -3.60
N LYS A 217 11.97 15.04 -3.76
CA LYS A 217 12.26 16.07 -4.79
C LYS A 217 12.00 15.58 -6.21
N LYS A 218 12.20 14.29 -6.51
CA LYS A 218 11.86 13.72 -7.84
C LYS A 218 10.36 13.74 -8.13
N PHE A 219 9.53 13.82 -7.10
CA PHE A 219 8.09 14.05 -7.23
C PHE A 219 7.70 15.53 -7.14
N GLY A 220 8.67 16.45 -7.05
CA GLY A 220 8.41 17.89 -6.98
C GLY A 220 8.07 18.42 -5.60
N TYR A 221 8.39 17.69 -4.52
CA TYR A 221 8.31 18.21 -3.15
C TYR A 221 9.60 18.95 -2.76
N THR A 222 9.47 20.08 -2.07
CA THR A 222 10.60 20.95 -1.73
C THR A 222 10.66 21.37 -0.26
N ASP A 223 9.57 21.24 0.49
CA ASP A 223 9.43 21.73 1.86
C ASP A 223 9.44 20.57 2.87
N PHE A 224 10.56 20.42 3.58
CA PHE A 224 10.77 19.32 4.52
C PHE A 224 10.97 19.81 5.97
N GLU A 225 10.69 21.08 6.24
CA GLU A 225 10.98 21.70 7.55
C GLU A 225 9.89 21.37 8.58
N THR A 226 10.25 20.58 9.59
CA THR A 226 9.35 20.34 10.74
C THR A 226 9.64 21.30 11.89
N SER A 227 8.76 21.30 12.91
CA SER A 227 9.00 22.07 14.13
C SER A 227 10.32 21.66 14.80
N GLU A 228 10.96 22.61 15.50
CA GLU A 228 12.21 22.33 16.20
C GLU A 228 12.08 21.14 17.16
N GLU A 229 13.14 20.35 17.26
CA GLU A 229 13.15 19.14 18.08
C GLU A 229 13.03 19.48 19.58
N THR A 230 11.83 19.32 20.13
CA THR A 230 11.56 19.58 21.55
C THR A 230 11.84 18.37 22.43
N LEU A 231 12.15 18.59 23.71
CA LEU A 231 12.25 17.50 24.71
C LEU A 231 10.92 16.71 24.79
N THR A 232 9.79 17.38 24.60
CA THR A 232 8.47 16.77 24.54
C THR A 232 8.31 15.80 23.37
N TRP A 233 8.87 16.12 22.20
CA TRP A 233 8.92 15.20 21.07
C TRP A 233 9.78 13.97 21.40
N LYS A 234 11.00 14.17 21.92
CA LYS A 234 11.91 13.07 22.29
C LYS A 234 11.26 12.09 23.27
N LEU A 235 10.59 12.61 24.30
CA LEU A 235 9.89 11.79 25.28
C LEU A 235 8.70 11.04 24.66
N LYS A 236 7.92 11.70 23.79
CA LYS A 236 6.77 11.07 23.13
C LYS A 236 7.17 10.02 22.09
N SER A 237 8.23 10.26 21.32
CA SER A 237 8.76 9.31 20.36
C SER A 237 9.30 8.08 21.10
N TRP A 238 10.05 8.29 22.19
CA TRP A 238 10.50 7.20 23.07
C TRP A 238 9.35 6.44 23.73
N SER A 239 8.35 7.11 24.30
CA SER A 239 7.23 6.43 24.96
C SER A 239 6.38 5.64 23.96
N THR A 240 6.22 6.19 22.75
CA THR A 240 5.54 5.49 21.65
C THR A 240 6.34 4.23 21.28
N TYR A 241 7.64 4.36 21.12
CA TYR A 241 8.53 3.24 20.79
C TYR A 241 8.57 2.17 21.89
N ALA A 242 8.80 2.56 23.14
CA ALA A 242 8.87 1.65 24.28
C ALA A 242 7.54 0.91 24.50
N GLY A 243 6.41 1.61 24.37
CA GLY A 243 5.09 0.98 24.47
C GLY A 243 4.80 -0.01 23.33
N VAL A 244 5.36 0.23 22.16
CA VAL A 244 5.22 -0.64 20.98
C VAL A 244 6.11 -1.87 21.13
N GLU A 245 7.36 -1.69 21.54
CA GLU A 245 8.31 -2.77 21.73
C GLU A 245 7.90 -3.70 22.86
N MET A 246 7.39 -3.15 23.97
CA MET A 246 6.83 -3.93 25.06
C MET A 246 5.63 -4.78 24.60
N LYS A 247 4.72 -4.22 23.79
CA LYS A 247 3.60 -4.99 23.19
C LYS A 247 4.09 -6.06 22.22
N ARG A 248 5.18 -5.80 21.48
CA ARG A 248 5.79 -6.77 20.54
C ARG A 248 6.35 -7.97 21.30
N LEU A 249 7.14 -7.71 22.35
CA LEU A 249 7.72 -8.73 23.21
C LEU A 249 6.62 -9.58 23.87
N LEU A 250 5.61 -8.95 24.47
CA LEU A 250 4.50 -9.66 25.11
C LEU A 250 3.74 -10.58 24.13
N ARG A 251 3.57 -10.16 22.87
CA ARG A 251 2.93 -10.99 21.83
C ARG A 251 3.82 -12.15 21.38
N ALA A 252 5.13 -11.92 21.25
CA ALA A 252 6.08 -12.99 20.91
C ALA A 252 6.12 -14.07 22.01
N SER A 253 6.10 -13.65 23.28
CA SER A 253 6.03 -14.56 24.44
C SER A 253 4.72 -15.35 24.48
N ALA A 254 3.58 -14.73 24.16
CA ALA A 254 2.28 -15.40 24.13
C ALA A 254 2.17 -16.44 23.01
N VAL A 255 2.80 -16.21 21.85
CA VAL A 255 2.87 -17.20 20.76
C VAL A 255 3.76 -18.38 21.14
N TYR A 256 4.85 -18.13 21.86
CA TYR A 256 5.75 -19.20 22.33
C TYR A 256 5.06 -20.12 23.36
N LEU A 257 4.25 -19.57 24.25
CA LEU A 257 3.46 -20.31 25.24
C LEU A 257 2.27 -21.10 24.67
N MET A 258 1.80 -20.77 23.47
CA MET A 258 0.74 -21.54 22.79
C MET A 258 1.27 -22.67 21.90
N LEU A 259 2.58 -22.69 21.63
CA LEU A 259 3.24 -23.68 20.77
C LEU A 259 4.09 -24.68 21.58
N SER A 260 4.14 -24.52 22.91
CA SER A 260 4.74 -25.44 23.89
C SER A 260 3.67 -26.25 24.61
#